data_AF-A0A845HXN1-F1
#
_entry.id   AF-A0A845HXN1-F1
#
_cell.length_a   1.000
_cell.length_b   1.000
_cell.length_c   1.000
_cell.angle_alpha   90.00
_cell.angle_beta   90.00
_cell.angle_gamma   90.00
#
_symmetry.space_group_name_H-M   'P 1'
#
loop_
_entity.id
_entity.type
_entity.pdbx_description
1 polymer ?
#
loop_
_entity_poly.entity_id
_entity_poly.type
_entity_poly.pdbx_seq_one_letter_code
_entity_poly.pdbx_strand_id
1 'polypeptide(L)'
;MYRAYGAERQKMNVVYFPDEIAERAPDIFSSLCIEPSGEFLSIQELIAAIVRRENVNIRPATETEIKRAEAYVALFEIGMMLGEKLNTLFDQDAPNVAVGKLTELREAVESCDWASIQILDKKLEV
;
A
#
# COMPACT_ATOMS: atom_id res chain seq x y z
N MET A 1 22.30 -5.24 -49.58
CA MET A 1 22.56 -4.28 -48.48
C MET A 1 21.42 -4.42 -47.48
N TYR A 2 21.53 -5.34 -46.51
CA TYR A 2 20.47 -5.62 -45.54
C TYR A 2 20.52 -4.55 -44.44
N ARG A 3 19.51 -3.68 -44.36
CA ARG A 3 19.32 -2.79 -43.20
C ARG A 3 18.87 -3.65 -42.03
N ALA A 4 19.77 -3.87 -41.07
CA ALA A 4 19.44 -4.41 -39.77
C ALA A 4 18.57 -3.39 -39.02
N TYR A 5 17.24 -3.56 -39.10
CA TYR A 5 16.31 -2.91 -38.18
C TYR A 5 16.45 -3.61 -36.83
N GLY A 6 17.39 -3.15 -36.01
CA GLY A 6 17.41 -3.44 -34.59
C GLY A 6 16.24 -2.72 -33.95
N ALA A 7 15.08 -3.38 -33.85
CA ALA A 7 14.05 -2.95 -32.93
C ALA A 7 14.69 -2.95 -31.54
N GLU A 8 14.84 -1.77 -30.93
CA GLU A 8 15.19 -1.67 -29.51
C GLU A 8 14.17 -2.51 -28.76
N ARG A 9 14.59 -3.69 -28.28
CA ARG A 9 13.75 -4.50 -27.42
C ARG A 9 13.48 -3.67 -26.19
N GLN A 10 12.21 -3.36 -25.95
CA GLN A 10 11.78 -2.60 -24.79
C GLN A 10 12.32 -3.30 -23.55
N LYS A 11 13.20 -2.59 -22.83
CA LYS A 11 13.89 -3.12 -21.66
C LYS A 11 12.95 -2.96 -20.46
N MET A 12 12.64 -4.07 -19.81
CA MET A 12 11.83 -4.12 -18.60
C MET A 12 12.77 -4.07 -17.39
N ASN A 13 12.72 -2.99 -16.61
CA ASN A 13 13.47 -2.88 -15.37
C ASN A 13 12.54 -3.18 -14.21
N VAL A 14 12.90 -4.16 -13.38
CA VAL A 14 12.11 -4.61 -12.25
C VAL A 14 12.89 -4.36 -10.96
N VAL A 15 12.22 -3.73 -10.01
CA VAL A 15 12.70 -3.49 -8.64
C VAL A 15 12.12 -4.57 -7.75
N TYR A 16 13.00 -5.28 -7.04
CA TYR A 16 12.65 -6.29 -6.06
C TYR A 16 12.68 -5.70 -4.64
N PHE A 17 11.56 -5.83 -3.92
CA PHE A 17 11.43 -5.44 -2.52
C PHE A 17 11.57 -6.67 -1.60
N PRO A 18 12.05 -6.49 -0.35
CA PRO A 18 12.03 -7.56 0.64
C PRO A 18 10.61 -8.09 0.90
N ASP A 19 10.50 -9.39 1.12
CA ASP A 19 9.21 -10.07 1.27
C ASP A 19 8.43 -9.57 2.50
N GLU A 20 9.13 -9.11 3.54
CA GLU A 20 8.51 -8.58 4.77
C GLU A 20 7.57 -7.40 4.50
N ILE A 21 7.83 -6.62 3.45
CA ILE A 21 6.96 -5.49 3.06
C ILE A 21 5.70 -5.99 2.36
N ALA A 22 5.86 -6.96 1.45
CA ALA A 22 4.74 -7.55 0.73
C ALA A 22 3.83 -8.37 1.65
N GLU A 23 4.39 -9.07 2.63
CA GLU A 23 3.64 -9.87 3.62
C GLU A 23 2.75 -9.00 4.53
N ARG A 24 3.17 -7.77 4.84
CA ARG A 24 2.39 -6.86 5.69
C ARG A 24 1.19 -6.24 4.99
N ALA A 25 1.24 -6.08 3.67
CA ALA A 25 0.17 -5.45 2.90
C ALA A 25 -0.01 -6.11 1.52
N PRO A 26 -0.35 -7.42 1.48
CA PRO A 26 -0.40 -8.20 0.24
C PRO A 26 -1.47 -7.72 -0.74
N ASP A 27 -2.50 -7.01 -0.24
CA ASP A 27 -3.59 -6.49 -1.07
C ASP A 27 -3.18 -5.28 -1.92
N ILE A 28 -2.12 -4.57 -1.52
CA ILE A 28 -1.70 -3.31 -2.16
C ILE A 28 -0.23 -3.32 -2.60
N PHE A 29 0.55 -4.33 -2.19
CA PHE A 29 1.99 -4.38 -2.44
C PHE A 29 2.42 -5.76 -2.95
N SER A 30 3.34 -5.76 -3.93
CA SER A 30 4.03 -6.97 -4.41
C SER A 30 5.53 -6.80 -4.23
N SER A 31 6.25 -7.91 -4.09
CA SER A 31 7.72 -7.90 -4.03
C SER A 31 8.37 -7.43 -5.35
N LEU A 32 7.63 -7.24 -6.44
CA LEU A 32 8.14 -6.84 -7.75
C LEU A 32 7.43 -5.61 -8.30
N CYS A 33 8.18 -4.63 -8.79
CA CYS A 33 7.66 -3.37 -9.33
C CYS A 33 8.40 -2.95 -10.61
N ILE A 34 7.70 -2.42 -11.62
CA ILE A 34 8.30 -1.94 -12.87
C ILE A 34 8.80 -0.51 -12.71
N GLU A 35 10.03 -0.26 -13.15
CA GLU A 35 10.58 1.09 -13.28
C GLU A 35 10.48 1.58 -14.74
N PRO A 36 10.02 2.83 -14.99
CA PRO A 36 9.66 3.86 -14.03
C PRO A 36 8.15 3.95 -13.69
N SER A 37 7.31 3.04 -14.19
CA SER A 37 5.85 3.17 -14.04
C SER A 37 5.38 3.05 -12.59
N GLY A 38 6.13 2.35 -11.74
CA GLY A 38 5.73 2.04 -10.37
C GLY A 38 4.68 0.94 -10.29
N GLU A 39 4.36 0.27 -11.42
CA GLU A 39 3.35 -0.79 -11.47
C GLU A 39 3.88 -2.06 -10.82
N PHE A 40 3.12 -2.60 -9.87
CA PHE A 40 3.45 -3.88 -9.25
C PHE A 40 3.19 -5.05 -10.19
N LEU A 41 4.05 -6.05 -10.11
CA LEU A 41 4.01 -7.27 -10.90
C LEU A 41 3.85 -8.49 -10.04
N SER A 42 3.14 -9.47 -10.56
CA SER A 42 3.20 -10.83 -10.09
C SER A 42 4.46 -11.55 -10.62
N ILE A 43 4.87 -12.60 -9.91
CA ILE A 43 5.94 -13.51 -10.39
C ILE A 43 5.54 -14.16 -11.73
N GLN A 44 4.25 -14.42 -11.96
CA GLN A 44 3.76 -15.03 -13.20
C GLN A 44 3.97 -14.11 -14.41
N GLU A 45 3.73 -12.81 -14.27
CA GLU A 45 3.99 -11.83 -15.33
C GLU A 45 5.48 -11.69 -15.64
N LEU A 46 6.32 -11.71 -14.59
CA LEU A 46 7.77 -11.73 -14.76
C LEU A 46 8.23 -12.98 -15.53
N ILE A 47 7.73 -14.15 -15.16
CA ILE A 47 8.01 -15.42 -15.88
C ILE A 47 7.54 -15.31 -17.33
N ALA A 48 6.33 -14.79 -17.59
CA ALA A 48 5.79 -14.63 -18.93
C ALA A 48 6.68 -13.71 -19.81
N ALA A 49 7.18 -12.60 -19.26
CA ALA A 49 8.12 -11.70 -19.95
C ALA A 49 9.43 -12.42 -20.31
N ILE A 50 9.98 -13.20 -19.38
CA ILE A 50 11.20 -14.01 -19.61
C ILE A 50 10.96 -15.06 -20.71
N VAL A 51 9.83 -15.77 -20.67
CA VAL A 51 9.44 -16.77 -21.70
C VAL A 51 9.29 -16.13 -23.08
N ARG A 52 8.76 -14.91 -23.15
CA ARG A 52 8.67 -14.10 -24.38
C ARG A 52 10.02 -13.57 -24.86
N ARG A 53 11.11 -13.84 -24.13
CA ARG A 53 12.48 -13.36 -24.41
C ARG A 53 12.59 -11.84 -24.40
N GLU A 54 11.78 -11.20 -23.56
CA GLU A 54 11.91 -9.77 -23.26
C GLU A 54 13.22 -9.53 -22.50
N ASN A 55 13.76 -8.32 -22.61
CA ASN A 55 14.99 -7.96 -21.90
C ASN A 55 14.62 -7.49 -20.49
N VAL A 56 14.69 -8.42 -19.54
CA VAL A 56 14.36 -8.18 -18.14
C VAL A 56 15.63 -7.92 -17.34
N ASN A 57 15.67 -6.81 -16.62
CA ASN A 57 16.73 -6.45 -15.69
C ASN A 57 16.14 -6.31 -14.29
N ILE A 58 16.61 -7.14 -13.35
CA ILE A 58 16.10 -7.15 -11.97
C ILE A 58 17.17 -6.55 -11.06
N ARG A 59 16.78 -5.62 -10.19
CA ARG A 59 17.64 -5.03 -9.17
C ARG A 59 16.95 -5.03 -7.80
N PRO A 60 17.69 -5.09 -6.69
CA PRO A 60 17.11 -4.82 -5.39
C PRO A 60 16.63 -3.36 -5.29
N ALA A 61 15.62 -3.13 -4.46
CA ALA A 61 15.21 -1.82 -4.02
C ALA A 61 16.34 -1.12 -3.27
N THR A 62 16.46 0.19 -3.50
CA THR A 62 17.33 1.08 -2.73
C THR A 62 16.73 1.34 -1.35
N GLU A 63 17.55 1.79 -0.40
CA GLU A 63 17.09 2.16 0.95
C GLU A 63 15.97 3.21 0.91
N THR A 64 16.04 4.18 0.00
CA THR A 64 15.00 5.20 -0.18
C THR A 64 13.70 4.62 -0.75
N GLU A 65 13.77 3.63 -1.64
CA GLU A 65 12.59 2.93 -2.15
C GLU A 65 11.94 2.08 -1.05
N ILE A 66 12.74 1.38 -0.24
CA ILE A 66 12.30 0.61 0.91
C ILE A 66 11.57 1.51 1.92
N LYS A 67 12.19 2.63 2.33
CA LYS A 67 11.57 3.60 3.25
C LYS A 67 10.24 4.15 2.75
N ARG A 68 10.12 4.39 1.44
CA ARG A 68 8.85 4.82 0.84
C ARG A 68 7.80 3.72 0.91
N ALA A 69 8.17 2.49 0.57
CA ALA A 69 7.29 1.33 0.66
C ALA A 69 6.79 1.12 2.09
N GLU A 70 7.67 1.18 3.09
CA GLU A 70 7.32 1.10 4.52
C GLU A 70 6.31 2.18 4.93
N ALA A 71 6.49 3.41 4.45
CA ALA A 71 5.56 4.50 4.73
C ALA A 71 4.16 4.24 4.12
N TYR A 72 4.09 3.70 2.90
CA TYR A 72 2.83 3.32 2.26
C TYR A 72 2.12 2.19 3.03
N VAL A 73 2.86 1.16 3.44
CA VAL A 73 2.32 0.06 4.26
C VAL A 73 1.76 0.59 5.58
N ALA A 74 2.50 1.46 6.27
CA ALA A 74 2.04 2.05 7.53
C ALA A 74 0.74 2.86 7.35
N LEU A 75 0.62 3.64 6.27
CA LEU A 75 -0.61 4.38 5.98
C LEU A 75 -1.80 3.46 5.70
N PHE A 76 -1.58 2.35 5.00
CA PHE A 76 -2.61 1.34 4.75
C PHE A 76 -3.09 0.68 6.04
N GLU A 77 -2.16 0.25 6.91
CA GLU A 77 -2.48 -0.32 8.23
C GLU A 77 -3.30 0.67 9.08
N ILE A 78 -2.93 1.95 9.09
CA ILE A 78 -3.69 3.01 9.79
C ILE A 78 -5.10 3.13 9.21
N GLY A 79 -5.24 3.11 7.89
CA GLY A 79 -6.54 3.15 7.21
C GLY A 79 -7.44 1.97 7.59
N MET A 80 -6.87 0.77 7.63
CA MET A 80 -7.59 -0.45 8.06
C MET A 80 -8.08 -0.34 9.50
N MET A 81 -7.19 0.05 10.43
CA MET A 81 -7.54 0.23 11.85
C MET A 81 -8.65 1.27 12.03
N LEU A 82 -8.60 2.37 11.26
CA LEU A 82 -9.64 3.40 11.29
C LEU A 82 -10.98 2.85 10.77
N GLY A 83 -10.95 2.09 9.67
CA GLY A 83 -12.13 1.44 9.10
C GLY A 83 -12.80 0.48 10.08
N GLU A 84 -12.02 -0.35 10.76
CA GLU A 84 -12.52 -1.28 11.79
C GLU A 84 -13.16 -0.55 12.97
N LYS A 85 -12.53 0.53 13.45
CA LYS A 85 -13.11 1.36 14.52
C LYS A 85 -14.42 2.00 14.08
N LEU A 86 -14.50 2.53 12.86
CA LEU A 86 -15.73 3.10 12.32
C LEU A 86 -16.84 2.06 12.19
N ASN A 87 -16.52 0.87 11.69
CA ASN A 87 -17.51 -0.20 11.56
C ASN A 87 -18.08 -0.60 12.93
N THR A 88 -17.22 -0.72 13.94
CA THR A 88 -17.63 -1.01 15.32
C THR A 88 -18.56 0.06 15.90
N LEU A 89 -18.27 1.34 15.64
CA LEU A 89 -19.15 2.44 16.07
C LEU A 89 -20.53 2.36 15.41
N PHE A 90 -20.60 1.99 14.13
CA PHE A 90 -21.88 1.84 13.45
C PHE A 90 -22.69 0.63 13.92
N ASP A 91 -22.02 -0.46 14.31
CA ASP A 91 -22.70 -1.69 14.75
C ASP A 91 -23.28 -1.58 16.17
N GLN A 92 -22.72 -0.71 17.03
CA GLN A 92 -23.07 -0.64 18.45
C GLN A 92 -24.01 0.51 18.83
N ASP A 93 -24.09 1.57 18.02
CA ASP A 93 -24.78 2.80 18.39
C ASP A 93 -26.08 3.03 17.60
N ALA A 94 -27.08 3.61 18.27
CA ALA A 94 -28.21 4.20 17.58
C ALA A 94 -27.71 5.32 16.63
N PRO A 95 -28.33 5.54 15.46
CA PRO A 95 -27.77 6.40 14.39
C PRO A 95 -27.39 7.82 14.83
N ASN A 96 -28.11 8.39 15.80
CA ASN A 96 -27.85 9.72 16.37
C ASN A 96 -26.57 9.77 17.23
N VAL A 97 -26.19 8.67 17.88
CA VAL A 97 -24.98 8.57 18.69
C VAL A 97 -23.75 8.36 17.80
N ALA A 98 -23.88 7.55 16.74
CA ALA A 98 -22.82 7.35 15.75
C ALA A 98 -22.43 8.65 15.03
N VAL A 99 -23.41 9.48 14.66
CA VAL A 99 -23.16 10.78 14.00
C VAL A 99 -22.36 11.73 14.90
N GLY A 100 -22.67 11.79 16.20
CA GLY A 100 -21.92 12.63 17.15
C GLY A 100 -20.45 12.21 17.27
N LYS A 101 -20.19 10.91 17.43
CA LYS A 101 -18.82 10.35 17.50
C LYS A 101 -18.03 10.55 16.22
N LEU A 102 -18.68 10.48 15.04
CA LEU A 102 -18.05 10.78 13.76
C LEU A 102 -17.63 12.25 13.64
N THR A 103 -18.45 13.18 14.12
CA THR A 103 -18.11 14.61 14.13
C THR A 103 -16.90 14.87 15.02
N GLU A 104 -16.86 14.29 16.23
CA GLU A 104 -15.71 14.39 17.14
C GLU A 104 -14.44 13.79 16.54
N LEU A 105 -14.55 12.61 15.91
CA LEU A 105 -13.43 11.97 15.23
C LEU A 105 -12.89 12.85 14.08
N ARG A 106 -13.79 13.41 13.27
CA ARG A 106 -13.43 14.32 12.18
C ARG A 106 -12.68 15.54 12.71
N GLU A 107 -13.18 16.16 13.76
CA GLU A 107 -12.54 17.33 14.38
C GLU A 107 -11.17 16.99 14.98
N ALA A 108 -11.00 15.81 15.56
CA ALA A 108 -9.71 15.32 16.06
C ALA A 108 -8.69 15.09 14.92
N VAL A 109 -9.14 14.52 13.80
CA VAL A 109 -8.29 14.30 12.61
C VAL A 109 -7.91 15.63 11.96
N GLU A 110 -8.87 16.55 11.81
CA GLU A 110 -8.65 17.87 11.21
C GLU A 110 -7.77 18.77 12.08
N SER A 111 -7.80 18.61 13.41
CA SER A 111 -6.96 19.38 14.34
C SER A 111 -5.54 18.83 14.51
N CYS A 112 -5.24 17.64 13.98
CA CYS A 112 -3.98 16.91 14.25
C CYS A 112 -3.68 16.74 15.75
N ASP A 113 -4.69 16.82 16.61
CA ASP A 113 -4.55 16.68 18.06
C ASP A 113 -4.73 15.21 18.46
N TRP A 114 -3.61 14.48 18.43
CA TRP A 114 -3.56 13.06 18.78
C TRP A 114 -3.97 12.75 20.23
N ALA A 115 -4.00 13.74 21.13
CA ALA A 115 -4.46 13.54 22.51
C ALA A 115 -5.97 13.24 22.57
N SER A 116 -6.74 13.70 21.59
CA SER A 116 -8.20 13.55 21.54
C SER A 116 -8.66 12.14 21.13
N ILE A 117 -7.77 11.31 20.56
CA ILE A 117 -8.10 9.92 20.17
C ILE A 117 -8.30 9.00 21.39
N GLN A 118 -7.79 9.39 22.57
CA GLN A 118 -8.03 8.67 23.83
C GLN A 118 -9.50 8.67 24.29
N ILE A 119 -10.36 9.48 23.66
CA ILE A 119 -11.81 9.49 23.92
C ILE A 119 -12.45 8.17 23.47
N LEU A 120 -11.89 7.49 22.46
CA LEU A 120 -12.42 6.23 21.92
C LEU A 120 -12.09 5.01 22.79
N ASP A 121 -11.00 5.01 23.56
CA ASP A 121 -10.60 3.87 24.40
C ASP A 121 -11.33 3.83 25.75
N LYS A 122 -11.99 4.91 26.17
CA LYS A 122 -12.55 5.03 27.54
C LYS A 122 -13.93 4.40 27.76
N LYS A 123 -14.51 3.64 26.82
CA LYS A 123 -15.87 3.07 26.96
C LYS A 123 -16.05 1.60 26.60
N LEU A 124 -15.01 0.77 26.74
CA LEU A 124 -15.14 -0.69 26.69
C LEU A 124 -15.16 -1.38 28.07
N GLU A 125 -15.23 -0.61 29.17
CA GLU A 125 -15.54 -1.15 30.50
C GLU A 125 -17.04 -1.00 30.81
N VAL A 126 -17.86 -1.92 30.29
CA VAL A 126 -19.16 -2.30 30.87
C VAL A 126 -19.33 -3.80 30.74
#